data_AF-A0A0N9UGP1-F1
#
_entry.id   AF-A0A0N9UGP1-F1
#
_cell.length_a   1.000
_cell.length_b   1.000
_cell.length_c   1.000
_cell.angle_alpha   90.00
_cell.angle_beta   90.00
_cell.angle_gamma   90.00
#
_symmetry.space_group_name_H-M   'P 1'
#
loop_
_entity.id
_entity.type
_entity.pdbx_description
1 polymer ?
#
loop_
_entity_poly.entity_id
_entity_poly.type
_entity_poly.pdbx_seq_one_letter_code
_entity_poly.pdbx_strand_id
1 'polypeptide(L)'
;MQDKDLQLLLSIPEFRQFLFEAIQLAGIWEPANGHDSRDLALFEGRRSLGLDLLQLADRGQPMALRTPEALATLNAIILTALNPPSKPKETKRADRYDDIPD
;
A
#
# COMPACT_ATOMS: atom_id res chain seq x y z
N MET A 1 -2.84 13.35 14.26
CA MET A 1 -3.79 12.79 13.29
C MET A 1 -4.69 11.80 14.01
N GLN A 2 -6.00 11.93 13.88
CA GLN A 2 -6.97 11.00 14.48
C GLN A 2 -7.15 9.76 13.58
N ASP A 3 -7.60 8.65 14.14
CA ASP A 3 -7.81 7.40 13.36
C ASP A 3 -8.82 7.58 12.22
N LYS A 4 -9.79 8.48 12.38
CA LYS A 4 -10.76 8.84 11.32
C LYS A 4 -10.09 9.55 10.13
N ASP A 5 -9.09 10.39 10.39
CA ASP A 5 -8.35 11.08 9.34
C ASP A 5 -7.51 10.06 8.54
N LEU A 6 -6.90 9.11 9.23
CA LEU A 6 -6.14 8.01 8.62
C LEU A 6 -7.04 7.12 7.77
N GLN A 7 -8.23 6.77 8.27
CA GLN A 7 -9.24 6.04 7.50
C GLN A 7 -9.66 6.79 6.24
N LEU A 8 -9.88 8.11 6.34
CA LEU A 8 -10.24 8.94 5.20
C LEU A 8 -9.12 8.96 4.16
N LEU A 9 -7.87 9.21 4.57
CA LEU A 9 -6.71 9.19 3.67
C LEU A 9 -6.56 7.82 2.99
N LEU A 10 -6.68 6.72 3.75
CA LEU A 10 -6.62 5.37 3.19
C LEU A 10 -7.80 5.02 2.30
N SER A 11 -8.92 5.76 2.33
CA SER A 11 -10.01 5.58 1.37
C SER A 11 -9.66 6.09 -0.04
N ILE A 12 -8.68 6.99 -0.15
CA ILE A 12 -8.22 7.58 -1.41
C ILE A 12 -7.26 6.62 -2.13
N PRO A 13 -7.58 6.12 -3.34
CA PRO A 13 -6.73 5.19 -4.07
C PRO A 13 -5.31 5.71 -4.34
N GLU A 14 -5.19 6.98 -4.71
CA GLU A 14 -3.93 7.64 -5.04
C GLU A 14 -3.03 7.74 -3.81
N PHE A 15 -3.62 7.99 -2.63
CA PHE A 15 -2.87 8.01 -1.37
C PHE A 15 -2.34 6.62 -1.01
N ARG A 16 -3.14 5.55 -1.23
CA ARG A 16 -2.67 4.17 -1.03
C ARG A 16 -1.51 3.81 -1.95
N GLN A 17 -1.56 4.24 -3.21
CA GLN A 17 -0.46 4.05 -4.17
C GLN A 17 0.80 4.80 -3.72
N PHE A 18 0.66 6.08 -3.36
CA PHE A 18 1.76 6.87 -2.82
C PHE A 18 2.40 6.21 -1.58
N LEU A 19 1.56 5.75 -0.64
CA LEU A 19 2.01 5.11 0.59
C LEU A 19 2.74 3.79 0.31
N PHE A 20 2.25 2.99 -0.64
CA PHE A 20 2.92 1.78 -1.08
C PHE A 20 4.32 2.07 -1.64
N GLU A 21 4.44 3.05 -2.55
CA GLU A 21 5.73 3.47 -3.10
C GLU A 21 6.67 3.99 -2.00
N ALA A 22 6.17 4.77 -1.04
CA ALA A 22 6.95 5.27 0.08
C ALA A 22 7.51 4.14 0.96
N ILE A 23 6.71 3.10 1.22
CA ILE A 23 7.13 1.91 1.99
C ILE A 23 8.18 1.10 1.23
N GLN A 24 8.02 0.94 -0.10
CA GLN A 24 9.03 0.26 -0.92
C GLN A 24 10.36 1.04 -0.92
N LEU A 25 10.29 2.36 -1.09
CA LEU A 25 11.44 3.25 -1.01
C LEU A 25 12.06 3.31 0.39
N ALA A 26 11.41 2.80 1.44
CA ALA A 26 12.03 2.73 2.75
C ALA A 26 13.06 1.59 2.87
N GLY A 27 13.12 0.66 1.90
CA GLY A 27 14.11 -0.42 1.89
C GLY A 27 13.90 -1.42 3.03
N ILE A 28 12.65 -1.60 3.50
CA ILE A 28 12.33 -2.54 4.60
C ILE A 28 12.86 -3.95 4.31
N TRP A 29 12.83 -4.35 3.04
CA TRP A 29 13.24 -5.67 2.57
C TRP A 29 14.71 -5.75 2.12
N GLU A 30 15.43 -4.63 2.07
CA GLU A 30 16.81 -4.60 1.60
C GLU A 30 17.78 -5.06 2.71
N PRO A 31 18.83 -5.85 2.40
CA PRO A 31 19.84 -6.20 3.38
C PRO A 31 20.68 -4.98 3.77
N ALA A 32 20.93 -4.77 5.07
CA ALA A 32 21.77 -3.67 5.57
C ALA A 32 23.26 -4.05 5.74
N ASN A 33 23.69 -5.17 5.17
CA ASN A 33 25.01 -5.73 5.46
C ASN A 33 26.11 -5.05 4.63
N GLY A 34 27.25 -4.72 5.27
CA GLY A 34 28.49 -4.34 4.57
C GLY A 34 28.65 -2.87 4.19
N HIS A 35 27.84 -1.98 4.75
CA HIS A 35 27.94 -0.54 4.49
C HIS A 35 28.88 0.18 5.46
N ASP A 36 29.54 1.24 4.99
CA ASP A 36 30.25 2.18 5.85
C ASP A 36 29.29 2.67 6.95
N SER A 37 29.79 2.88 8.16
CA SER A 37 29.00 3.20 9.36
C SER A 37 28.03 4.37 9.16
N ARG A 38 28.40 5.33 8.32
CA ARG A 38 27.57 6.49 7.93
C ARG A 38 26.40 6.08 7.02
N ASP A 39 26.64 5.20 6.06
CA ASP A 39 25.61 4.71 5.15
C ASP A 39 24.64 3.79 5.90
N LEU A 40 25.13 2.96 6.83
CA LEU A 40 24.31 2.14 7.69
C LEU A 40 23.27 2.97 8.46
N ALA A 41 23.68 4.09 9.07
CA ALA A 41 22.79 4.97 9.80
C ALA A 41 21.69 5.59 8.90
N LEU A 42 22.03 5.92 7.65
CA LEU A 42 21.08 6.41 6.66
C LEU A 42 20.05 5.32 6.28
N PHE A 43 20.51 4.10 6.01
CA PHE A 43 19.65 2.97 5.66
C PHE A 43 18.72 2.57 6.82
N GLU A 44 19.24 2.48 8.04
CA GLU A 44 18.41 2.19 9.22
C GLU A 44 17.39 3.29 9.51
N GLY A 45 17.75 4.57 9.29
CA GLY A 45 16.82 5.68 9.41
C GLY A 45 15.66 5.61 8.42
N ARG A 46 15.95 5.27 7.16
CA ARG A 46 14.92 5.06 6.12
C ARG A 46 14.02 3.88 6.46
N ARG A 47 14.60 2.75 6.91
CA ARG A 47 13.84 1.57 7.32
C ARG A 47 12.91 1.87 8.48
N SER A 48 13.41 2.58 9.49
CA SER A 48 12.62 3.00 10.65
C SER A 48 11.40 3.83 10.23
N LEU A 49 11.59 4.81 9.35
CA LEU A 49 10.48 5.59 8.80
C LEU A 49 9.47 4.73 8.04
N GLY A 50 9.93 3.75 7.26
CA GLY A 50 9.05 2.81 6.56
C GLY A 50 8.14 2.02 7.51
N LEU A 51 8.70 1.56 8.64
CA LEU A 51 7.93 0.87 9.68
C LEU A 51 6.92 1.79 10.36
N ASP A 52 7.29 3.05 10.62
CA ASP A 52 6.36 4.04 11.17
C ASP A 52 5.19 4.33 10.22
N LEU A 53 5.46 4.46 8.92
CA LEU A 53 4.42 4.63 7.89
C LEU A 53 3.48 3.42 7.83
N LEU A 54 4.02 2.21 7.97
CA LEU A 54 3.24 1.00 8.03
C LEU A 54 2.34 0.97 9.28
N GLN A 55 2.84 1.41 10.44
CA GLN A 55 2.00 1.53 11.64
C GLN A 55 0.89 2.57 11.48
N LEU A 56 1.17 3.69 10.81
CA LEU A 56 0.14 4.68 10.48
C LEU A 56 -0.92 4.10 9.53
N ALA A 57 -0.50 3.28 8.56
CA ALA A 57 -1.41 2.57 7.67
C ALA A 57 -2.32 1.61 8.46
N ASP A 58 -1.76 0.84 9.40
CA ASP A 58 -2.52 -0.09 10.24
C ASP A 58 -3.54 0.64 11.12
N ARG A 59 -3.17 1.79 11.69
CA ARG A 59 -4.11 2.65 12.43
C ARG A 59 -5.26 3.18 11.59
N GLY A 60 -5.10 3.28 10.27
CA GLY A 60 -6.19 3.62 9.37
C GLY A 60 -7.08 2.43 8.99
N GLN A 61 -6.72 1.20 9.34
CA GLN A 61 -7.58 0.02 9.13
C GLN A 61 -8.74 -0.02 10.14
N PRO A 62 -9.83 -0.76 9.86
CA PRO A 62 -10.83 -1.12 10.86
C PRO A 62 -10.17 -1.78 12.08
N MET A 63 -10.62 -1.43 13.29
CA MET A 63 -9.99 -1.89 14.53
C MET A 63 -9.89 -3.43 14.65
N ALA A 64 -10.86 -4.15 14.08
CA ALA A 64 -10.87 -5.61 14.04
C ALA A 64 -9.77 -6.23 13.15
N LEU A 65 -9.18 -5.45 12.24
CA LEU A 65 -8.12 -5.88 11.32
C LEU A 65 -6.72 -5.42 11.76
N ARG A 66 -6.63 -4.64 12.84
CA ARG A 66 -5.36 -4.15 13.38
C ARG A 66 -4.69 -5.23 14.20
N THR A 67 -3.38 -5.33 14.10
CA THR A 67 -2.58 -6.21 14.95
C THR A 67 -1.35 -5.46 15.45
N PRO A 68 -0.72 -5.91 16.56
CA PRO A 68 0.60 -5.41 16.92
C PRO A 68 1.55 -5.45 15.72
N GLU A 69 2.42 -4.44 15.63
CA GLU A 69 3.43 -4.33 14.58
C GLU A 69 2.88 -4.31 13.14
N ALA A 70 1.58 -4.01 12.97
CA ALA A 70 0.91 -3.95 11.68
C ALA A 70 0.97 -5.25 10.84
N LEU A 71 1.15 -6.42 11.49
CA LEU A 71 1.30 -7.72 10.81
C LEU A 71 0.12 -8.08 9.88
N ALA A 72 -1.12 -7.82 10.29
CA ALA A 72 -2.29 -8.05 9.45
C ALA A 72 -2.32 -7.13 8.23
N THR A 73 -1.93 -5.86 8.40
CA THR A 73 -1.79 -4.91 7.30
C THR A 73 -0.70 -5.34 6.32
N LEU A 74 0.47 -5.77 6.83
CA LEU A 74 1.54 -6.37 6.02
C LEU A 74 1.05 -7.58 5.22
N ASN A 75 0.36 -8.51 5.89
CA ASN A 75 -0.17 -9.70 5.25
C ASN A 75 -1.16 -9.34 4.12
N ALA A 76 -2.06 -8.39 4.36
CA ALA A 76 -3.00 -7.91 3.35
C ALA A 76 -2.28 -7.28 2.14
N ILE A 77 -1.23 -6.49 2.37
CA ILE A 77 -0.40 -5.90 1.30
C ILE A 77 0.28 -6.99 0.48
N ILE A 78 0.93 -7.96 1.13
CA ILE A 78 1.62 -9.06 0.46
C ILE A 78 0.65 -9.87 -0.39
N LEU A 79 -0.50 -10.27 0.17
CA LEU A 79 -1.52 -11.03 -0.56
C LEU A 79 -2.07 -10.27 -1.76
N THR A 80 -2.25 -8.96 -1.63
CA THR A 80 -2.70 -8.09 -2.73
C THR A 80 -1.64 -7.97 -3.82
N ALA A 81 -0.36 -7.84 -3.45
CA ALA A 81 0.74 -7.77 -4.40
C ALA A 81 0.93 -9.09 -5.16
N LEU A 82 0.77 -10.24 -4.49
CA LEU A 82 0.84 -11.57 -5.10
C LEU A 82 -0.40 -11.90 -5.95
N ASN A 83 -1.57 -11.38 -5.59
CA ASN A 83 -2.83 -11.60 -6.28
C ASN A 83 -3.46 -10.25 -6.66
N PRO A 84 -2.88 -9.50 -7.61
CA PRO A 84 -3.41 -8.20 -7.99
C PRO A 84 -4.84 -8.37 -8.51
N PRO A 85 -5.79 -7.54 -8.07
CA PRO A 85 -7.16 -7.63 -8.56
C PRO A 85 -7.14 -7.49 -10.08
N SER A 86 -7.73 -8.47 -10.76
CA SER A 86 -7.81 -8.47 -12.22
C SER A 86 -8.47 -7.16 -12.64
N LYS A 87 -7.84 -6.42 -13.58
CA LYS A 87 -8.42 -5.18 -14.11
C LYS A 87 -9.89 -5.44 -14.43
N PRO A 88 -10.83 -4.57 -14.00
CA PRO A 88 -12.22 -4.74 -14.36
C PRO A 88 -12.28 -4.87 -15.88
N LYS A 89 -12.86 -5.98 -16.36
CA LYS A 89 -13.13 -6.15 -17.79
C LYS A 89 -13.90 -4.91 -18.20
N GLU A 90 -13.34 -4.12 -19.12
CA GLU A 90 -14.10 -3.11 -19.82
C GLU A 90 -15.38 -3.80 -20.29
N THR A 91 -16.51 -3.42 -19.73
CA THR A 91 -17.80 -3.74 -20.32
C THR A 91 -17.73 -3.15 -21.71
N LYS A 92 -17.50 -4.00 -22.72
CA LYS A 92 -17.64 -3.64 -24.12
C LYS A 92 -18.97 -2.90 -24.20
N ARG A 93 -18.91 -1.60 -24.48
CA ARG A 93 -20.11 -0.82 -24.76
C ARG A 93 -20.84 -1.59 -25.83
N ALA A 94 -22.05 -2.07 -25.52
CA ALA A 94 -22.91 -2.68 -26.51
C ALA A 94 -23.06 -1.64 -27.63
N ASP A 95 -22.57 -1.97 -28.82
CA ASP A 95 -22.69 -1.13 -30.00
C ASP A 95 -24.17 -0.83 -30.21
N ARG A 96 -24.52 0.44 -30.04
CA ARG A 96 -25.90 0.94 -30.02
C ARG A 96 -26.50 1.06 -31.43
N TYR A 97 -25.94 0.33 -32.40
CA TYR A 97 -26.22 0.46 -33.83
C TYR A 97 -26.61 -0.86 -34.52
N ASP A 98 -26.75 -1.97 -33.80
CA ASP A 98 -27.25 -3.24 -34.38
C ASP A 98 -28.77 -3.23 -34.67
N ASP A 99 -29.50 -2.17 -34.31
CA ASP A 99 -30.97 -2.08 -34.46
C ASP A 99 -31.45 -1.21 -35.65
N ILE A 100 -30.64 -1.00 -36.70
CA ILE A 100 -31.12 -0.33 -37.93
C ILE A 100 -31.37 -1.39 -39.02
N PRO A 101 -32.64 -1.73 -39.33
CA PRO A 101 -32.97 -2.53 -40.50
C PRO A 101 -32.92 -1.69 -41.79
N ASP A 102 -32.43 -2.29 -42.88
CA ASP A 102 -32.42 -1.76 -44.26
C ASP A 102 -33.83 -1.47 -44.80
#